data_AF-A0A1I2G248-F1
#
_entry.id   AF-A0A1I2G248-F1
#
_cell.length_a   1.000
_cell.length_b   1.000
_cell.length_c   1.000
_cell.angle_alpha   90.00
_cell.angle_beta   90.00
_cell.angle_gamma   90.00
#
_symmetry.space_group_name_H-M   'P 1'
#
loop_
_entity.id
_entity.type
_entity.pdbx_description
1 polymer ?
#
loop_
_entity_poly.entity_id
_entity_poly.type
_entity_poly.pdbx_seq_one_letter_code
_entity_poly.pdbx_strand_id
1 'polypeptide(L)'
;MKHATRPSRVLSLLTALALLAPPPALAAPAQDAKALAAFEAGFTEGQAKFDRGEHLEAARTWIEAAANLKETTANRDNRAAVYEYVVDAFTRGLQGEKRPEALREAAQALDAYCEGFTRAYGTETPLSPKIVAARDEFKQRLAEAEAATAAEKPPVEDKVEGPEELPPPPSDDLPEPKPWKGLAIGGGVMLGLGVGAAVVAGVGAARVSSLEKQVDDPANMCVLAMPSPSCQDLLDRGKSAQSMAIAGAVLAPLLVGAGVGLLVVGLKRRSSPKTAFAPALGPGFAGLSLRGSF
;
A
#
# COMPACT_ATOMS: atom_id res chain seq x y z
N MET A 1 -41.99 -67.08 -54.25
CA MET A 1 -40.70 -66.74 -53.61
C MET A 1 -40.29 -65.37 -54.11
N LYS A 2 -40.42 -64.32 -53.27
CA LYS A 2 -40.07 -62.93 -53.59
C LYS A 2 -39.06 -62.46 -52.55
N HIS A 3 -37.82 -62.22 -52.95
CA HIS A 3 -36.79 -61.65 -52.08
C HIS A 3 -36.94 -60.13 -52.02
N ALA A 4 -37.12 -59.61 -50.80
CA ALA A 4 -37.15 -58.19 -50.50
C ALA A 4 -35.72 -57.70 -50.20
N THR A 5 -35.17 -56.86 -51.07
CA THR A 5 -33.92 -56.13 -50.86
C THR A 5 -34.16 -54.87 -50.04
N ARG A 6 -33.50 -54.75 -48.87
CA ARG A 6 -33.44 -53.52 -48.06
C ARG A 6 -32.14 -52.76 -48.34
N PRO A 7 -32.19 -51.51 -48.84
CA PRO A 7 -31.06 -50.59 -48.76
C PRO A 7 -31.37 -49.46 -47.78
N SER A 8 -30.56 -49.29 -46.73
CA SER A 8 -30.29 -47.99 -46.05
C SER A 8 -29.71 -48.23 -44.66
N ARG A 9 -28.38 -48.31 -44.57
CA ARG A 9 -27.64 -48.18 -43.30
C ARG A 9 -26.26 -47.52 -43.51
N VAL A 10 -26.15 -46.53 -44.39
CA VAL A 10 -24.87 -45.84 -44.64
C VAL A 10 -24.94 -44.32 -44.40
N LEU A 11 -26.11 -43.75 -44.12
CA LEU A 11 -26.30 -42.29 -44.06
C LEU A 11 -26.41 -41.70 -42.64
N SER A 12 -25.73 -42.26 -41.63
CA SER A 12 -25.83 -41.77 -40.23
C SER A 12 -24.49 -41.47 -39.55
N LEU A 13 -23.37 -41.52 -40.27
CA LEU A 13 -22.03 -41.36 -39.69
C LEU A 13 -21.32 -40.03 -40.03
N LEU A 14 -21.91 -39.16 -40.85
CA LEU A 14 -21.31 -37.88 -41.24
C LEU A 14 -21.81 -36.67 -40.44
N THR A 15 -22.85 -36.81 -39.61
CA THR A 15 -23.45 -35.68 -38.87
C THR A 15 -22.85 -35.47 -37.48
N ALA A 16 -22.08 -36.43 -36.95
CA ALA A 16 -21.52 -36.35 -35.59
C ALA A 16 -20.16 -35.62 -35.50
N LEU A 17 -19.50 -35.33 -36.64
CA LEU A 17 -18.17 -34.69 -36.63
C LEU A 17 -18.20 -33.15 -36.62
N ALA A 18 -19.35 -32.52 -36.85
CA ALA A 18 -19.47 -31.05 -36.90
C ALA A 18 -19.61 -30.37 -35.53
N LEU A 19 -19.82 -31.15 -34.45
CA LEU A 19 -19.97 -30.63 -33.08
C LEU A 19 -18.66 -30.61 -32.27
N LEU A 20 -17.54 -31.06 -32.86
CA LEU A 20 -16.21 -31.01 -32.24
C LEU A 20 -15.35 -29.83 -32.72
N ALA A 21 -15.88 -28.95 -33.57
CA ALA A 21 -15.15 -27.71 -33.88
C ALA A 21 -15.15 -26.83 -32.63
N PRO A 22 -13.99 -26.56 -31.99
CA PRO A 22 -13.93 -25.61 -30.89
C PRO A 22 -14.50 -24.28 -31.41
N PRO A 23 -15.36 -23.60 -30.63
CA PRO A 23 -15.84 -22.29 -31.04
C PRO A 23 -14.62 -21.41 -31.35
N PRO A 24 -14.66 -20.64 -32.45
CA PRO A 24 -13.57 -19.72 -32.76
C PRO A 24 -13.35 -18.86 -31.52
N ALA A 25 -12.18 -19.03 -30.88
CA ALA A 25 -11.79 -18.19 -29.78
C ALA A 25 -11.68 -16.77 -30.34
N LEU A 26 -12.71 -15.97 -30.08
CA LEU A 26 -12.63 -14.53 -30.31
C LEU A 26 -11.51 -14.05 -29.40
N ALA A 27 -10.37 -13.71 -29.99
CA ALA A 27 -9.26 -13.10 -29.29
C ALA A 27 -9.83 -11.93 -28.49
N ALA A 28 -9.62 -11.96 -27.17
CA ALA A 28 -9.98 -10.83 -26.31
C ALA A 28 -9.40 -9.56 -26.95
N PRO A 29 -10.15 -8.45 -27.00
CA PRO A 29 -9.66 -7.22 -27.60
C PRO A 29 -8.30 -6.92 -26.99
N ALA A 30 -7.27 -6.89 -27.82
CA ALA A 30 -5.92 -6.58 -27.38
C ALA A 30 -6.02 -5.26 -26.61
N GLN A 31 -5.72 -5.31 -25.32
CA GLN A 31 -5.55 -4.08 -24.55
C GLN A 31 -4.55 -3.22 -25.31
N ASP A 32 -4.77 -1.90 -25.26
CA ASP A 32 -3.83 -0.97 -25.87
C ASP A 32 -2.46 -1.19 -25.21
N ALA A 33 -1.55 -1.87 -25.91
CA ALA A 33 -0.25 -2.25 -25.39
C ALA A 33 0.54 -1.02 -24.90
N LYS A 34 0.27 0.14 -25.49
CA LYS A 34 0.84 1.42 -25.05
C LYS A 34 0.31 1.83 -23.67
N ALA A 35 -0.98 1.66 -23.41
CA ALA A 35 -1.59 2.01 -22.13
C ALA A 35 -1.09 1.07 -21.01
N LEU A 36 -0.92 -0.22 -21.30
CA LEU A 36 -0.35 -1.18 -20.35
C LEU A 36 1.12 -0.85 -20.04
N ALA A 37 1.94 -0.57 -21.05
CA ALA A 37 3.33 -0.16 -20.85
C ALA A 37 3.44 1.15 -20.05
N ALA A 38 2.56 2.12 -20.28
CA ALA A 38 2.51 3.36 -19.50
C ALA A 38 2.10 3.12 -18.04
N PHE A 39 1.15 2.22 -17.81
CA PHE A 39 0.78 1.77 -16.47
C PHE A 39 1.97 1.13 -15.73
N GLU A 40 2.67 0.18 -16.36
CA GLU A 40 3.81 -0.51 -15.76
C GLU A 40 4.97 0.44 -15.43
N ALA A 41 5.27 1.38 -16.33
CA ALA A 41 6.27 2.40 -16.13
C ALA A 41 5.92 3.30 -14.93
N GLY A 42 4.69 3.82 -14.88
CA GLY A 42 4.21 4.63 -13.77
C GLY A 42 4.14 3.87 -12.45
N PHE A 43 3.76 2.58 -12.47
CA PHE A 43 3.76 1.74 -11.28
C PHE A 43 5.17 1.57 -10.71
N THR A 44 6.14 1.29 -11.58
CA THR A 44 7.56 1.16 -11.22
C THR A 44 8.13 2.47 -10.66
N GLU A 45 7.81 3.61 -11.30
CA GLU A 45 8.23 4.92 -10.82
C GLU A 45 7.63 5.26 -9.45
N GLY A 46 6.34 5.00 -9.26
CA GLY A 46 5.65 5.20 -7.98
C GLY A 46 6.27 4.35 -6.87
N GLN A 47 6.62 3.09 -7.15
CA GLN A 47 7.33 2.23 -6.20
C GLN A 47 8.70 2.82 -5.83
N ALA A 48 9.47 3.28 -6.82
CA ALA A 48 10.76 3.91 -6.56
C ALA A 48 10.64 5.17 -5.70
N LYS A 49 9.61 6.01 -5.90
CA LYS A 49 9.30 7.17 -5.05
C LYS A 49 8.94 6.74 -3.62
N PHE A 50 8.10 5.71 -3.50
CA PHE A 50 7.69 5.18 -2.21
C PHE A 50 8.88 4.68 -1.39
N ASP A 51 9.80 3.95 -2.03
CA ASP A 51 11.01 3.40 -1.40
C ASP A 51 11.98 4.49 -0.94
N ARG A 52 11.97 5.67 -1.58
CA ARG A 52 12.73 6.85 -1.13
C ARG A 52 12.06 7.65 0.00
N GLY A 53 10.85 7.27 0.41
CA GLY A 53 10.06 7.99 1.40
C GLY A 53 9.25 9.17 0.84
N GLU A 54 9.22 9.34 -0.49
CA GLU A 54 8.45 10.39 -1.18
C GLU A 54 6.98 9.96 -1.32
N HIS A 55 6.33 9.64 -0.20
CA HIS A 55 5.05 8.92 -0.19
C HIS A 55 3.91 9.67 -0.91
N LEU A 56 3.80 11.00 -0.75
CA LEU A 56 2.76 11.76 -1.44
C LEU A 56 2.98 11.78 -2.96
N GLU A 57 4.23 11.85 -3.41
CA GLU A 57 4.55 11.80 -4.84
C GLU A 57 4.30 10.41 -5.42
N ALA A 58 4.62 9.36 -4.66
CA ALA A 58 4.31 7.98 -5.04
C ALA A 58 2.80 7.78 -5.27
N ALA A 59 1.95 8.27 -4.35
CA ALA A 59 0.50 8.21 -4.48
C ALA A 59 0.02 8.86 -5.78
N ARG A 60 0.49 10.08 -6.08
CA ARG A 60 0.15 10.82 -7.32
C ARG A 60 0.56 10.04 -8.56
N THR A 61 1.78 9.52 -8.59
CA THR A 61 2.29 8.73 -9.72
C THR A 61 1.49 7.44 -9.93
N TRP A 62 1.04 6.77 -8.86
CA TRP A 62 0.17 5.61 -8.99
C TRP A 62 -1.25 5.96 -9.45
N ILE A 63 -1.80 7.12 -9.08
CA ILE A 63 -3.08 7.61 -9.61
C ILE A 63 -2.98 7.85 -11.12
N GLU A 64 -1.90 8.51 -11.57
CA GLU A 64 -1.62 8.74 -13.00
C GLU A 64 -1.43 7.42 -13.75
N ALA A 65 -0.69 6.47 -13.16
CA ALA A 65 -0.52 5.14 -13.74
C ALA A 65 -1.89 4.44 -13.89
N ALA A 66 -2.71 4.43 -12.84
CA ALA A 66 -4.03 3.81 -12.84
C ALA A 66 -4.99 4.41 -13.89
N ALA A 67 -4.82 5.68 -14.24
CA ALA A 67 -5.61 6.33 -15.30
C ALA A 67 -5.38 5.72 -16.69
N ASN A 68 -4.24 5.04 -16.92
CA ASN A 68 -3.98 4.30 -18.16
C ASN A 68 -4.76 2.99 -18.24
N LEU A 69 -5.23 2.45 -17.11
CA LEU A 69 -6.08 1.27 -17.09
C LEU A 69 -7.54 1.70 -17.20
N LYS A 70 -8.24 1.32 -18.27
CA LYS A 70 -9.69 1.59 -18.38
C LYS A 70 -10.45 0.82 -17.30
N GLU A 71 -11.42 1.46 -16.66
CA GLU A 71 -12.34 0.84 -15.69
C GLU A 71 -13.25 -0.15 -16.42
N THR A 72 -12.81 -1.41 -16.49
CA THR A 72 -13.47 -2.53 -17.16
C THR A 72 -13.27 -3.77 -16.30
N THR A 73 -14.15 -4.77 -16.43
CA THR A 73 -14.06 -6.00 -15.62
C THR A 73 -12.69 -6.67 -15.70
N ALA A 74 -12.00 -6.60 -16.85
CA ALA A 74 -10.65 -7.14 -17.04
C ALA A 74 -9.56 -6.42 -16.22
N ASN A 75 -9.75 -5.13 -15.92
CA ASN A 75 -8.79 -4.30 -15.17
C ASN A 75 -9.22 -4.03 -13.73
N ARG A 76 -10.43 -4.42 -13.35
CA ARG A 76 -11.02 -4.10 -12.05
C ARG A 76 -10.08 -4.42 -10.90
N ASP A 77 -9.56 -5.66 -10.88
CA ASP A 77 -8.74 -6.15 -9.77
C ASP A 77 -7.37 -5.45 -9.75
N ASN A 78 -6.78 -5.17 -10.92
CA ASN A 78 -5.53 -4.41 -11.04
C ASN A 78 -5.70 -2.95 -10.57
N ARG A 79 -6.79 -2.30 -10.95
CA ARG A 79 -7.09 -0.93 -10.50
C ARG A 79 -7.31 -0.89 -8.99
N ALA A 80 -8.10 -1.84 -8.45
CA ALA A 80 -8.30 -1.94 -7.01
C ALA A 80 -6.96 -2.12 -6.25
N ALA A 81 -6.09 -3.02 -6.73
CA ALA A 81 -4.78 -3.23 -6.11
C ALA A 81 -3.92 -1.96 -6.12
N VAL A 82 -3.88 -1.21 -7.23
CA VAL A 82 -3.11 0.05 -7.33
C VAL A 82 -3.64 1.10 -6.36
N TYR A 83 -4.95 1.22 -6.21
CA TYR A 83 -5.53 2.16 -5.24
C TYR A 83 -5.27 1.73 -3.78
N GLU A 84 -5.03 0.46 -3.49
CA GLU A 84 -4.56 0.06 -2.15
C GLU A 84 -3.13 0.54 -1.86
N TYR A 85 -2.26 0.60 -2.87
CA TYR A 85 -0.94 1.23 -2.75
C TYR A 85 -1.05 2.76 -2.59
N VAL A 86 -1.95 3.40 -3.34
CA VAL A 86 -2.27 4.84 -3.19
C VAL A 86 -2.71 5.16 -1.76
N VAL A 87 -3.58 4.33 -1.17
CA VAL A 87 -3.98 4.44 0.24
C VAL A 87 -2.75 4.37 1.15
N ASP A 88 -1.91 3.34 1.02
CA ASP A 88 -0.73 3.17 1.88
C ASP A 88 0.24 4.35 1.78
N ALA A 89 0.44 4.88 0.58
CA ALA A 89 1.25 6.06 0.33
C ALA A 89 0.68 7.32 0.99
N PHE A 90 -0.61 7.62 0.82
CA PHE A 90 -1.21 8.75 1.52
C PHE A 90 -1.19 8.59 3.04
N THR A 91 -1.50 7.39 3.56
CA THR A 91 -1.47 7.14 5.00
C THR A 91 -0.09 7.39 5.60
N ARG A 92 0.98 6.92 4.94
CA ARG A 92 2.36 7.17 5.39
C ARG A 92 2.78 8.63 5.20
N GLY A 93 2.49 9.21 4.04
CA GLY A 93 2.85 10.59 3.71
C GLY A 93 2.12 11.64 4.54
N LEU A 94 0.98 11.28 5.12
CA LEU A 94 0.19 12.15 6.00
C LEU A 94 0.29 11.74 7.47
N GLN A 95 1.20 10.83 7.85
CA GLN A 95 1.28 10.37 9.23
C GLN A 95 1.73 11.50 10.17
N GLY A 96 0.86 11.92 11.09
CA GLY A 96 1.17 12.96 12.08
C GLY A 96 1.12 14.40 11.56
N GLU A 97 0.99 14.61 10.25
CA GLU A 97 0.89 15.93 9.63
C GLU A 97 -0.58 16.34 9.41
N LYS A 98 -0.91 17.58 9.77
CA LYS A 98 -2.20 18.21 9.46
C LYS A 98 -2.06 19.13 8.25
N ARG A 99 -1.89 18.53 7.07
CA ARG A 99 -1.79 19.25 5.78
C ARG A 99 -3.16 19.21 5.08
N PRO A 100 -4.03 20.20 5.28
CA PRO A 100 -5.41 20.16 4.77
C PRO A 100 -5.46 20.01 3.23
N GLU A 101 -4.53 20.67 2.52
CA GLU A 101 -4.37 20.51 1.06
C GLU A 101 -4.19 19.04 0.65
N ALA A 102 -3.27 18.32 1.29
CA ALA A 102 -2.95 16.94 0.94
C ALA A 102 -4.00 15.93 1.45
N LEU A 103 -4.66 16.22 2.57
CA LEU A 103 -5.83 15.46 3.03
C LEU A 103 -6.99 15.57 2.04
N ARG A 104 -7.24 16.79 1.52
CA ARG A 104 -8.25 17.04 0.49
C ARG A 104 -7.94 16.30 -0.80
N GLU A 105 -6.68 16.36 -1.25
CA GLU A 105 -6.21 15.62 -2.42
C GLU A 105 -6.46 14.10 -2.27
N ALA A 106 -6.04 13.51 -1.14
CA ALA A 106 -6.25 12.09 -0.87
C ALA A 106 -7.73 11.70 -0.86
N ALA A 107 -8.58 12.47 -0.16
CA ALA A 107 -10.01 12.22 -0.11
C ALA A 107 -10.67 12.31 -1.50
N GLN A 108 -10.33 13.32 -2.30
CA GLN A 108 -10.85 13.51 -3.66
C GLN A 108 -10.43 12.38 -4.60
N ALA A 109 -9.17 11.93 -4.54
CA ALA A 109 -8.68 10.83 -5.35
C ALA A 109 -9.43 9.52 -5.08
N LEU A 110 -9.66 9.21 -3.79
CA LEU A 110 -10.39 7.99 -3.40
C LEU A 110 -11.90 8.10 -3.65
N ASP A 111 -12.50 9.29 -3.52
CA ASP A 111 -13.89 9.54 -3.95
C ASP A 111 -14.06 9.27 -5.44
N ALA A 112 -13.20 9.86 -6.28
CA ALA A 112 -13.25 9.71 -7.73
C ALA A 112 -13.13 8.24 -8.16
N TYR A 113 -12.27 7.46 -7.49
CA TYR A 113 -12.16 6.02 -7.71
C TYR A 113 -13.43 5.28 -7.31
N CYS A 114 -13.94 5.50 -6.08
CA CYS A 114 -15.14 4.82 -5.59
C CYS A 114 -16.36 5.11 -6.47
N GLU A 115 -16.53 6.36 -6.92
CA GLU A 115 -17.58 6.74 -7.87
C GLU A 115 -17.40 6.09 -9.23
N GLY A 116 -16.17 6.10 -9.77
CA GLY A 116 -15.85 5.46 -11.04
C GLY A 116 -16.12 3.96 -11.03
N PHE A 117 -15.72 3.28 -9.96
CA PHE A 117 -15.96 1.86 -9.72
C PHE A 117 -17.46 1.56 -9.62
N THR A 118 -18.21 2.31 -8.80
CA THR A 118 -19.66 2.13 -8.64
C THR A 118 -20.40 2.38 -9.96
N ARG A 119 -19.98 3.38 -10.73
CA ARG A 119 -20.54 3.65 -12.07
C ARG A 119 -20.30 2.50 -13.05
N ALA A 120 -19.12 1.87 -12.99
CA ALA A 120 -18.75 0.79 -13.90
C ALA A 120 -19.35 -0.59 -13.52
N TYR A 121 -19.52 -0.87 -12.23
CA TYR A 121 -19.89 -2.21 -11.74
C TYR A 121 -21.18 -2.27 -10.91
N GLY A 122 -21.83 -1.14 -10.67
CA GLY A 122 -23.01 -1.02 -9.82
C GLY A 122 -22.70 -1.17 -8.33
N THR A 123 -23.74 -1.14 -7.50
CA THR A 123 -23.64 -1.25 -6.04
C THR A 123 -23.55 -2.68 -5.52
N GLU A 124 -23.84 -3.67 -6.37
CA GLU A 124 -23.77 -5.10 -6.03
C GLU A 124 -22.33 -5.62 -5.92
N THR A 125 -21.38 -4.95 -6.59
CA THR A 125 -19.96 -5.30 -6.50
C THR A 125 -19.34 -4.51 -5.36
N PRO A 126 -18.88 -5.15 -4.26
CA PRO A 126 -18.33 -4.43 -3.14
C PRO A 126 -16.98 -3.77 -3.50
N LEU A 127 -16.82 -2.53 -3.06
CA LEU A 127 -15.52 -1.84 -3.04
C LEU A 127 -14.58 -2.49 -2.01
N SER A 128 -13.27 -2.31 -2.19
CA SER A 128 -12.29 -2.71 -1.17
C SER A 128 -12.59 -1.97 0.14
N PRO A 129 -12.81 -2.67 1.28
CA PRO A 129 -13.08 -2.03 2.56
C PRO A 129 -11.95 -1.11 3.01
N LYS A 130 -10.70 -1.43 2.65
CA LYS A 130 -9.51 -0.63 2.95
C LYS A 130 -9.61 0.75 2.30
N ILE A 131 -10.01 0.80 1.03
CA ILE A 131 -10.13 2.05 0.27
C ILE A 131 -11.26 2.92 0.85
N VAL A 132 -12.42 2.33 1.15
CA VAL A 132 -13.56 3.05 1.74
C VAL A 132 -13.20 3.61 3.10
N ALA A 133 -12.59 2.81 3.97
CA ALA A 133 -12.17 3.25 5.31
C ALA A 133 -11.14 4.40 5.25
N ALA A 134 -10.13 4.30 4.39
CA ALA A 134 -9.11 5.33 4.24
C ALA A 134 -9.69 6.65 3.71
N ARG A 135 -10.61 6.58 2.73
CA ARG A 135 -11.33 7.76 2.23
C ARG A 135 -12.09 8.47 3.34
N ASP A 136 -12.84 7.72 4.14
CA ASP A 136 -13.64 8.27 5.23
C ASP A 136 -12.75 8.85 6.34
N GLU A 137 -11.63 8.18 6.65
CA GLU A 137 -10.60 8.70 7.58
C GLU A 137 -10.00 10.03 7.08
N PHE A 138 -9.60 10.12 5.81
CA PHE A 138 -9.04 11.36 5.26
C PHE A 138 -10.05 12.51 5.27
N LYS A 139 -11.32 12.24 4.99
CA LYS A 139 -12.40 13.24 5.11
C LYS A 139 -12.59 13.72 6.53
N GLN A 140 -12.60 12.81 7.50
CA GLN A 140 -12.70 13.16 8.91
C GLN A 140 -11.53 14.04 9.34
N ARG A 141 -10.31 13.62 9.04
CA ARG A 141 -9.09 14.38 9.38
C ARG A 141 -9.04 15.75 8.70
N LEU A 142 -9.56 15.87 7.47
CA LEU A 142 -9.69 17.15 6.78
C LEU A 142 -10.64 18.08 7.54
N ALA A 143 -11.82 17.60 7.90
CA ALA A 143 -12.81 18.39 8.65
C ALA A 143 -12.25 18.86 10.00
N GLU A 144 -11.53 17.99 10.71
CA GLU A 144 -10.86 18.35 11.97
C GLU A 144 -9.77 19.42 11.76
N ALA A 145 -8.98 19.32 10.69
CA ALA A 145 -7.96 20.31 10.37
C ALA A 145 -8.58 21.66 10.01
N GLU A 146 -9.64 21.68 9.21
CA GLU A 146 -10.35 22.90 8.82
C GLU A 146 -11.05 23.57 10.02
N ALA A 147 -11.67 22.77 10.90
CA ALA A 147 -12.28 23.29 12.13
C ALA A 147 -11.23 23.90 13.07
N ALA A 148 -10.05 23.30 13.19
CA ALA A 148 -8.96 23.85 13.98
C ALA A 148 -8.47 25.21 13.42
N THR A 149 -8.31 25.32 12.10
CA THR A 149 -7.93 26.59 11.46
C THR A 149 -9.02 27.66 11.60
N ALA A 150 -10.30 27.28 11.58
CA ALA A 150 -11.41 28.20 11.79
C ALA A 150 -11.46 28.73 13.23
N ALA A 151 -11.16 27.90 14.22
CA ALA A 151 -11.14 28.28 15.64
C ALA A 151 -9.95 29.17 16.02
N GLU A 152 -8.81 29.05 15.32
CA GLU A 152 -7.60 29.84 15.60
C GLU A 152 -7.68 31.28 15.06
N LYS A 153 -8.53 31.56 14.07
CA LYS A 153 -8.83 32.95 13.69
C LYS A 153 -9.64 33.58 14.83
N PRO A 154 -9.07 34.54 15.60
CA PRO A 154 -9.86 35.26 16.59
C PRO A 154 -11.05 35.89 15.88
N PRO A 155 -12.22 36.02 16.54
CA PRO A 155 -13.21 36.96 16.07
C PRO A 155 -12.47 38.26 15.81
N VAL A 156 -12.56 38.79 14.59
CA VAL A 156 -12.18 40.18 14.34
C VAL A 156 -13.14 40.98 15.21
N GLU A 157 -12.74 41.23 16.47
CA GLU A 157 -13.28 42.33 17.23
C GLU A 157 -13.05 43.53 16.33
N ASP A 158 -14.15 44.16 15.90
CA ASP A 158 -14.14 45.46 15.24
C ASP A 158 -13.44 46.44 16.19
N LYS A 159 -12.10 46.44 16.11
CA LYS A 159 -11.25 47.27 16.95
C LYS A 159 -11.33 48.66 16.35
N VAL A 160 -12.22 49.47 16.92
CA VAL A 160 -12.20 50.92 16.83
C VAL A 160 -10.76 51.37 17.06
N GLU A 161 -10.18 52.06 16.07
CA GLU A 161 -8.82 52.60 16.12
C GLU A 161 -8.60 53.41 17.40
N GLY A 162 -7.79 52.86 18.30
CA GLY A 162 -7.23 53.55 19.47
C GLY A 162 -5.69 53.53 19.36
N PRO A 163 -4.99 54.58 19.82
CA PRO A 163 -3.58 54.84 19.47
C PRO A 163 -2.60 53.75 19.92
N GLU A 164 -1.61 53.47 19.07
CA GLU A 164 -0.53 52.48 19.21
C GLU A 164 0.22 52.53 20.56
N GLU A 165 0.32 51.37 21.20
CA GLU A 165 1.21 51.11 22.33
C GLU A 165 2.27 50.08 21.91
N LEU A 166 3.54 50.38 22.17
CA LEU A 166 4.73 49.66 21.69
C LEU A 166 4.84 48.21 22.23
N PRO A 167 5.38 47.26 21.43
CA PRO A 167 5.49 45.86 21.84
C PRO A 167 6.66 45.58 22.80
N PRO A 168 6.50 44.63 23.73
CA PRO A 168 7.56 44.16 24.63
C PRO A 168 8.59 43.24 23.94
N PRO A 169 9.81 43.10 24.50
CA PRO A 169 10.90 42.33 23.91
C PRO A 169 10.66 40.80 23.94
N PRO A 170 11.28 40.04 23.01
CA PRO A 170 11.13 38.59 22.91
C PRO A 170 11.87 37.86 24.06
N SER A 171 11.22 36.85 24.63
CA SER A 171 11.82 35.91 25.59
C SER A 171 12.33 34.66 24.89
N ASP A 172 13.66 34.49 24.90
CA ASP A 172 14.40 33.31 24.46
C ASP A 172 14.35 32.20 25.54
N ASP A 173 13.34 31.34 25.51
CA ASP A 173 13.33 30.11 26.31
C ASP A 173 12.73 28.96 25.49
N LEU A 174 13.52 28.41 24.56
CA LEU A 174 13.19 27.13 23.92
C LEU A 174 13.90 25.98 24.66
N PRO A 175 13.16 24.99 25.17
CA PRO A 175 13.75 23.87 25.89
C PRO A 175 14.56 22.96 24.96
N GLU A 176 15.81 22.68 25.34
CA GLU A 176 16.69 21.79 24.58
C GLU A 176 16.10 20.37 24.43
N PRO A 177 16.04 19.81 23.21
CA PRO A 177 15.49 18.47 22.98
C PRO A 177 16.40 17.39 23.58
N LYS A 178 15.84 16.54 24.44
CA LYS A 178 16.58 15.44 25.09
C LYS A 178 17.00 14.36 24.06
N PRO A 179 18.30 14.08 23.87
CA PRO A 179 18.83 13.30 22.73
C PRO A 179 18.49 11.80 22.73
N TRP A 180 18.00 11.25 23.85
CA TRP A 180 17.67 9.81 23.95
C TRP A 180 16.28 9.45 23.42
N LYS A 181 15.38 10.43 23.25
CA LYS A 181 14.01 10.17 22.79
C LYS A 181 13.98 9.64 21.34
N GLY A 182 14.88 10.11 20.47
CA GLY A 182 14.93 9.67 19.06
C GLY A 182 15.25 8.18 18.89
N LEU A 183 16.16 7.64 19.69
CA LEU A 183 16.53 6.21 19.64
C LEU A 183 15.41 5.29 20.13
N ALA A 184 14.70 5.68 21.20
CA ALA A 184 13.58 4.90 21.70
C ALA A 184 12.38 4.92 20.72
N ILE A 185 12.10 6.06 20.10
CA ILE A 185 11.05 6.19 19.09
C ILE A 185 11.42 5.37 17.84
N GLY A 186 12.64 5.51 17.33
CA GLY A 186 13.10 4.74 16.16
C GLY A 186 13.09 3.23 16.39
N GLY A 187 13.53 2.77 17.56
CA GLY A 187 13.48 1.35 17.93
C GLY A 187 12.05 0.82 18.04
N GLY A 188 11.13 1.60 18.61
CA GLY A 188 9.71 1.24 18.72
C GLY A 188 9.01 1.10 17.36
N VAL A 189 9.27 2.03 16.43
CA VAL A 189 8.71 1.98 15.07
C VAL A 189 9.22 0.75 14.31
N MET A 190 10.53 0.48 14.34
CA MET A 190 11.13 -0.70 13.69
C MET A 190 10.56 -2.01 14.26
N LEU A 191 10.39 -2.11 15.58
CA LEU A 191 9.84 -3.29 16.23
C LEU A 191 8.34 -3.46 15.92
N GLY A 192 7.58 -2.37 15.90
CA GLY A 192 6.18 -2.38 15.47
C GLY A 192 5.99 -2.83 14.02
N LEU A 193 6.81 -2.32 13.10
CA LEU A 193 6.82 -2.74 11.70
C LEU A 193 7.24 -4.21 11.54
N GLY A 194 8.24 -4.68 12.30
CA GLY A 194 8.69 -6.06 12.30
C GLY A 194 7.61 -7.04 12.77
N VAL A 195 6.91 -6.73 13.86
CA VAL A 195 5.79 -7.54 14.38
C VAL A 195 4.60 -7.52 13.41
N GLY A 196 4.26 -6.35 12.85
CA GLY A 196 3.20 -6.23 11.84
C GLY A 196 3.49 -7.08 10.60
N ALA A 197 4.73 -7.04 10.09
CA ALA A 197 5.16 -7.87 8.96
C ALA A 197 5.08 -9.38 9.29
N ALA A 198 5.45 -9.78 10.51
CA ALA A 198 5.36 -11.18 10.94
C ALA A 198 3.90 -11.68 11.00
N VAL A 199 2.96 -10.85 11.47
CA VAL A 199 1.53 -11.19 11.48
C VAL A 199 1.00 -11.36 10.05
N VAL A 200 1.31 -10.42 9.15
CA VAL A 200 0.91 -10.51 7.73
C VAL A 200 1.49 -11.75 7.07
N ALA A 201 2.77 -12.06 7.32
CA ALA A 201 3.41 -13.28 6.82
C ALA A 201 2.74 -14.55 7.35
N GLY A 202 2.37 -14.59 8.65
CA GLY A 202 1.66 -15.72 9.25
C GLY A 202 0.26 -15.94 8.65
N VAL A 203 -0.50 -14.87 8.43
CA VAL A 203 -1.82 -14.93 7.76
C VAL A 203 -1.66 -15.35 6.29
N GLY A 204 -0.64 -14.84 5.60
CA GLY A 204 -0.29 -15.24 4.24
C GLY A 204 0.01 -16.74 4.13
N ALA A 205 0.83 -17.28 5.05
CA ALA A 205 1.16 -18.71 5.09
C ALA A 205 -0.08 -19.60 5.31
N ALA A 206 -1.00 -19.19 6.20
CA ALA A 206 -2.26 -19.90 6.39
C ALA A 206 -3.11 -19.91 5.11
N ARG A 207 -3.12 -18.81 4.35
CA ARG A 207 -3.84 -18.71 3.07
C ARG A 207 -3.20 -19.55 1.97
N VAL A 208 -1.87 -19.63 1.92
CA VAL A 208 -1.14 -20.50 0.99
C VAL A 208 -1.45 -21.98 1.23
N SER A 209 -1.49 -22.43 2.48
CA SER A 209 -1.87 -23.82 2.78
C SER A 209 -3.32 -24.18 2.39
N SER A 210 -4.22 -23.18 2.34
CA SER A 210 -5.58 -23.36 1.81
C SER A 210 -5.61 -23.46 0.28
N LEU A 211 -4.70 -22.76 -0.39
CA LEU A 211 -4.54 -22.83 -1.85
C LEU A 211 -3.90 -24.15 -2.29
N GLU A 212 -2.90 -24.66 -1.55
CA GLU A 212 -2.32 -25.98 -1.79
C GLU A 212 -3.38 -27.09 -1.75
N LYS A 213 -4.29 -27.04 -0.75
CA LYS A 213 -5.42 -27.98 -0.67
C LYS A 213 -6.37 -27.91 -1.86
N GLN A 214 -6.51 -26.74 -2.50
CA GLN A 214 -7.34 -26.57 -3.69
C GLN A 214 -6.64 -27.06 -4.95
N VAL A 215 -5.30 -26.92 -5.02
CA VAL A 215 -4.49 -27.44 -6.13
C VAL A 215 -4.41 -28.98 -6.07
N ASP A 216 -4.31 -29.54 -4.86
CA ASP A 216 -4.28 -30.99 -4.63
C ASP A 216 -5.68 -31.65 -4.67
N ASP A 217 -6.75 -30.87 -4.78
CA ASP A 217 -8.10 -31.42 -4.91
C ASP A 217 -8.24 -32.11 -6.28
N PRO A 218 -8.46 -33.45 -6.33
CA PRO A 218 -8.61 -34.17 -7.58
C PRO A 218 -9.79 -33.69 -8.43
N ALA A 219 -10.73 -32.91 -7.85
CA ALA A 219 -11.80 -32.25 -8.60
C ALA A 219 -11.30 -31.15 -9.55
N ASN A 220 -10.15 -30.53 -9.27
CA ASN A 220 -9.63 -29.39 -10.04
C ASN A 220 -8.69 -29.79 -11.19
N MET A 221 -8.26 -31.07 -11.26
CA MET A 221 -7.50 -31.69 -12.38
C MET A 221 -6.43 -30.76 -12.99
N CYS A 222 -5.62 -30.11 -12.14
CA CYS A 222 -4.53 -29.25 -12.57
C CYS A 222 -3.34 -30.09 -13.07
N VAL A 223 -3.34 -30.45 -14.36
CA VAL A 223 -2.21 -31.15 -14.98
C VAL A 223 -1.14 -30.13 -15.37
N LEU A 224 0.02 -30.14 -14.69
CA LEU A 224 1.13 -29.21 -14.95
C LEU A 224 1.59 -29.19 -16.42
N ALA A 225 1.39 -30.28 -17.17
CA ALA A 225 1.79 -30.37 -18.57
C ALA A 225 0.88 -29.58 -19.54
N MET A 226 -0.37 -29.32 -19.15
CA MET A 226 -1.33 -28.53 -19.93
C MET A 226 -2.28 -27.80 -18.97
N PRO A 227 -1.87 -26.63 -18.44
CA PRO A 227 -2.69 -25.89 -17.50
C PRO A 227 -3.93 -25.35 -18.21
N SER A 228 -5.11 -25.69 -17.70
CA SER A 228 -6.33 -24.98 -18.06
C SER A 228 -6.22 -23.50 -17.66
N PRO A 229 -7.01 -22.58 -18.26
CA PRO A 229 -6.98 -21.16 -17.92
C PRO A 229 -7.22 -20.89 -16.43
N SER A 230 -8.05 -21.70 -15.77
CA SER A 230 -8.27 -21.64 -14.31
C SER A 230 -7.04 -22.08 -13.51
N CYS A 231 -6.26 -23.02 -14.04
CA CYS A 231 -5.02 -23.48 -13.41
C CYS A 231 -3.87 -22.47 -13.59
N GLN A 232 -3.85 -21.70 -14.69
CA GLN A 232 -2.86 -20.63 -14.87
C GLN A 232 -3.04 -19.48 -13.86
N ASP A 233 -4.28 -19.04 -13.61
CA ASP A 233 -4.54 -18.00 -12.60
C ASP A 233 -4.09 -18.45 -11.20
N LEU A 234 -4.32 -19.72 -10.85
CA LEU A 234 -3.85 -20.29 -9.58
C LEU A 234 -2.31 -20.36 -9.51
N LEU A 235 -1.63 -20.72 -10.61
CA LEU A 235 -0.17 -20.78 -10.68
C LEU A 235 0.48 -19.39 -10.60
N ASP A 236 -0.10 -18.38 -11.25
CA ASP A 236 0.43 -17.02 -11.23
C ASP A 236 0.20 -16.34 -9.87
N ARG A 237 -0.94 -16.59 -9.23
CA ARG A 237 -1.17 -16.22 -7.82
C ARG A 237 -0.22 -16.95 -6.86
N GLY A 238 0.10 -18.21 -7.16
CA GLY A 238 1.07 -19.00 -6.39
C GLY A 238 2.49 -18.42 -6.47
N LYS A 239 2.97 -18.06 -7.67
CA LYS A 239 4.31 -17.48 -7.87
C LYS A 239 4.48 -16.13 -7.16
N SER A 240 3.48 -15.27 -7.25
CA SER A 240 3.49 -13.97 -6.56
C SER A 240 3.41 -14.11 -5.04
N ALA A 241 2.65 -15.08 -4.53
CA ALA A 241 2.64 -15.39 -3.10
C ALA A 241 3.97 -15.97 -2.61
N GLN A 242 4.64 -16.80 -3.42
CA GLN A 242 5.91 -17.42 -3.07
C GLN A 242 7.06 -16.40 -2.99
N SER A 243 7.12 -15.42 -3.90
CA SER A 243 8.12 -14.35 -3.84
C SER A 243 7.94 -13.45 -2.61
N MET A 244 6.71 -13.10 -2.26
CA MET A 244 6.43 -12.35 -1.02
C MET A 244 6.75 -13.15 0.24
N ALA A 245 6.46 -14.45 0.25
CA ALA A 245 6.76 -15.32 1.40
C ALA A 245 8.26 -15.44 1.64
N ILE A 246 9.08 -15.62 0.60
CA ILE A 246 10.54 -15.71 0.72
C ILE A 246 11.12 -14.36 1.18
N ALA A 247 10.67 -13.25 0.59
CA ALA A 247 11.10 -11.91 1.00
C ALA A 247 10.74 -11.65 2.48
N GLY A 248 9.50 -11.95 2.88
CA GLY A 248 9.03 -11.80 4.26
C GLY A 248 9.80 -12.68 5.25
N ALA A 249 10.12 -13.92 4.87
CA ALA A 249 10.85 -14.86 5.72
C ALA A 249 12.29 -14.41 6.02
N VAL A 250 12.94 -13.69 5.10
CA VAL A 250 14.30 -13.15 5.32
C VAL A 250 14.26 -11.78 6.01
N LEU A 251 13.34 -10.90 5.61
CA LEU A 251 13.30 -9.53 6.11
C LEU A 251 12.79 -9.43 7.55
N ALA A 252 11.81 -10.25 7.93
CA ALA A 252 11.20 -10.23 9.26
C ALA A 252 12.19 -10.50 10.40
N PRO A 253 13.00 -11.58 10.39
CA PRO A 253 13.98 -11.82 11.45
C PRO A 253 15.07 -10.75 11.49
N LEU A 254 15.42 -10.16 10.34
CA LEU A 254 16.42 -9.08 10.26
C LEU A 254 15.91 -7.81 10.98
N LEU A 255 14.67 -7.39 10.68
CA LEU A 255 14.04 -6.21 11.28
C LEU A 255 13.79 -6.40 12.78
N VAL A 256 13.31 -7.58 13.20
CA VAL A 256 13.11 -7.89 14.63
C VAL A 256 14.45 -7.89 15.37
N GLY A 257 15.49 -8.51 14.80
CA GLY A 257 16.83 -8.52 15.39
C GLY A 257 17.42 -7.11 15.57
N ALA A 258 17.32 -6.26 14.53
CA ALA A 258 17.79 -4.88 14.59
C ALA A 258 16.99 -4.04 15.61
N GLY A 259 15.65 -4.18 15.63
CA GLY A 259 14.76 -3.48 16.56
C GLY A 259 15.06 -3.81 18.02
N VAL A 260 15.23 -5.10 18.34
CA VAL A 260 15.60 -5.55 19.70
C VAL A 260 16.96 -4.99 20.11
N GLY A 261 17.95 -5.01 19.20
CA GLY A 261 19.29 -4.45 19.46
C GLY A 261 19.25 -2.96 19.85
N LEU A 262 18.55 -2.13 19.07
CA LEU A 262 18.41 -0.70 19.36
C LEU A 262 17.67 -0.44 20.68
N LEU A 263 16.66 -1.24 21.00
CA LEU A 263 15.88 -1.11 22.23
C LEU A 263 16.73 -1.46 23.47
N VAL A 264 17.53 -2.52 23.40
CA VAL A 264 18.48 -2.88 24.47
C VAL A 264 19.52 -1.78 24.71
N VAL A 265 20.10 -1.23 23.64
CA VAL A 265 21.07 -0.11 23.76
C VAL A 265 20.42 1.13 24.36
N GLY A 266 19.18 1.46 23.94
CA GLY A 266 18.41 2.58 24.49
C GLY A 266 18.12 2.44 25.98
N LEU A 267 17.68 1.26 26.42
CA LEU A 267 17.40 0.97 27.84
C LEU A 267 18.67 0.97 28.69
N LYS A 268 19.77 0.40 28.20
CA LYS A 268 21.05 0.37 28.92
C LYS A 268 21.59 1.79 29.15
N ARG A 269 21.54 2.65 28.12
CA ARG A 269 21.99 4.05 28.20
C ARG A 269 21.13 4.90 29.15
N ARG A 270 19.85 4.57 29.33
CA ARG A 270 18.96 5.23 30.30
C ARG A 270 19.36 4.96 31.75
N SER A 271 19.95 3.81 32.04
CA SER A 271 20.33 3.40 33.41
C SER A 271 21.74 3.85 33.84
N SER A 272 22.56 4.33 32.92
CA SER A 272 23.94 4.74 33.23
C SER A 272 23.95 6.17 33.82
N PRO A 273 24.70 6.43 34.90
CA PRO A 273 24.88 7.79 35.42
C PRO A 273 25.41 8.71 34.32
N LYS A 274 24.92 9.95 34.29
CA LYS A 274 25.18 10.93 33.23
C LYS A 274 26.63 11.42 33.28
N THR A 275 27.57 10.61 32.82
CA THR A 275 28.90 11.06 32.41
C THR A 275 28.86 11.27 30.91
N ALA A 276 28.73 12.53 30.50
CA ALA A 276 28.77 12.89 29.09
C ALA A 276 30.19 13.33 28.75
N PHE A 277 30.82 12.65 27.78
CA PHE A 277 32.00 13.16 27.11
C PHE A 277 31.53 14.02 25.93
N ALA A 278 31.81 15.31 25.98
CA ALA A 278 31.55 16.22 24.87
C ALA A 278 32.88 16.63 24.23
N PRO A 279 33.05 16.48 22.91
CA PRO A 279 34.22 16.99 22.22
C PRO A 279 34.27 18.51 22.38
N ALA A 280 35.39 19.01 22.89
CA ALA A 280 35.66 20.43 23.06
C ALA A 280 36.68 20.84 22.00
N LEU A 281 36.22 21.65 21.05
CA LEU A 281 37.05 22.27 20.01
C LEU A 281 37.17 23.76 20.31
N GLY A 282 38.39 24.25 20.41
CA GLY A 282 38.70 25.67 20.59
C GLY A 282 39.95 26.06 19.80
N PRO A 283 40.23 27.36 19.63
CA PRO A 283 41.42 27.81 18.92
C PRO A 283 42.69 27.25 19.59
N GLY A 284 43.38 26.33 18.93
CA GLY A 284 44.59 25.66 19.44
C GLY A 284 44.36 24.44 20.35
N PHE A 285 43.11 23.96 20.51
CA PHE A 285 42.81 22.79 21.35
C PHE A 285 41.72 21.91 20.74
N ALA A 286 41.98 20.60 20.73
CA ALA A 286 40.99 19.56 20.48
C ALA A 286 41.09 18.53 21.60
N GLY A 287 40.02 18.35 22.37
CA GLY A 287 40.00 17.40 23.47
C GLY A 287 38.59 16.94 23.84
N LEU A 288 38.51 16.11 24.88
CA LEU A 288 37.24 15.61 25.44
C LEU A 288 36.99 16.28 26.79
N SER A 289 35.85 16.93 26.93
CA SER A 289 35.39 17.45 28.23
C SER A 289 34.47 16.43 28.90
N LEU A 290 34.70 16.16 30.19
CA LEU A 290 33.84 15.31 31.01
C LEU A 290 32.86 16.22 31.77
N ARG A 291 31.56 16.10 31.50
CA ARG A 291 30.52 16.79 32.25
C ARG A 291 29.67 15.76 32.98
N GLY A 292 29.70 15.81 34.32
CA GLY A 292 28.89 14.98 35.20
C GLY A 292 28.07 15.85 36.16
N SER A 293 26.82 15.46 36.42
CA SER A 293 26.06 15.94 37.57
C SER A 293 26.13 14.85 38.65
N PHE A 294 26.75 15.17 39.78
CA PHE A 294 26.80 14.29 40.96
C PHE A 294 25.52 14.44 41.77
#